data_AF-A0A9X2RYT9-F1
#
_entry.id   AF-A0A9X2RYT9-F1
#
_cell.length_a   1.000
_cell.length_b   1.000
_cell.length_c   1.000
_cell.angle_alpha   90.00
_cell.angle_beta   90.00
_cell.angle_gamma   90.00
#
_symmetry.space_group_name_H-M   'P 1'
#
loop_
_entity.id
_entity.type
_entity.pdbx_description
1 polymer ?
#
loop_
_entity_poly.entity_id
_entity_poly.type
_entity_poly.pdbx_seq_one_letter_code
_entity_poly.pdbx_strand_id
1 'polypeptide(L)'
;MVFGHHVTGREPMIRDGRIFGLDTGACHGWNLTALCVPGFTVHSVKAHGDHWSTIKRQWQLPVLKTKPWHDSTWPELAHAIERFSSTSDPAAHRWLEALQEWAAGLESTFPTLVATAHRVASELTPNELCQHPAAKVLFQARNGRLDQTSLARQCPTPRRTIDLAAELGLVLNELPD
;
A
#
# COMPACT_ATOMS: atom_id res chain seq x y z
N MET A 1 -4.16 17.38 37.94
CA MET A 1 -4.46 16.56 36.75
C MET A 1 -3.16 15.90 36.30
N VAL A 2 -3.17 14.58 36.14
CA VAL A 2 -2.04 13.80 35.63
C VAL A 2 -2.53 13.05 34.39
N PHE A 3 -1.79 13.10 33.29
CA PHE A 3 -2.19 12.45 32.04
C PHE A 3 -1.00 11.84 31.27
N GLY A 4 -1.33 10.94 30.35
CA GLY A 4 -0.43 10.33 29.37
C GLY A 4 -1.10 10.22 28.00
N HIS A 5 -0.68 9.26 27.16
CA HIS A 5 -1.16 9.02 25.77
C HIS A 5 -0.72 10.08 24.75
N HIS A 6 -0.76 11.36 25.12
CA HIS A 6 -0.17 12.42 24.31
C HIS A 6 1.28 12.64 24.73
N VAL A 7 2.22 12.26 23.85
CA VAL A 7 3.65 12.47 24.07
C VAL A 7 3.94 13.97 24.21
N THR A 8 4.49 14.37 25.34
CA THR A 8 4.72 15.78 25.70
C THR A 8 6.10 16.30 25.32
N GLY A 9 6.99 15.42 24.85
CA GLY A 9 8.39 15.70 24.55
C GLY A 9 9.31 14.75 25.30
N ARG A 10 10.60 15.09 25.38
CA ARG A 10 11.58 14.29 26.13
C ARG A 10 11.48 14.51 27.65
N GLU A 11 10.98 15.67 28.05
CA GLU A 11 10.76 16.06 29.44
C GLU A 11 9.25 16.15 29.72
N PRO A 12 8.82 15.88 30.96
CA PRO A 12 7.41 15.95 31.30
C PRO A 12 6.87 17.38 31.24
N MET A 13 5.63 17.53 30.79
CA MET A 13 4.94 18.83 30.84
C MET A 13 4.45 19.10 32.25
N ILE A 14 4.91 20.19 32.87
CA ILE A 14 4.45 20.64 34.19
C ILE A 14 3.90 22.06 34.05
N ARG A 15 2.65 22.30 34.47
CA ARG A 15 2.06 23.65 34.52
C ARG A 15 1.50 23.94 35.91
N ASP A 16 1.93 25.06 36.47
CA ASP A 16 1.49 25.62 37.77
C ASP A 16 1.53 24.64 38.95
N GLY A 17 2.33 23.57 38.85
CA GLY A 17 2.34 22.47 39.83
C GLY A 17 1.02 21.68 39.90
N ARG A 18 0.12 21.85 38.93
CA ARG A 18 -1.25 21.29 38.92
C ARG A 18 -1.51 20.35 37.77
N ILE A 19 -0.80 20.52 36.65
CA ILE A 19 -0.94 19.71 35.44
C ILE A 19 0.39 19.00 35.18
N PHE A 20 0.34 17.68 35.06
CA PHE A 20 1.50 16.82 34.82
C PHE A 20 1.22 15.90 33.63
N GLY A 21 1.91 16.13 32.51
CA GLY A 21 1.96 15.23 31.37
C GLY A 21 3.18 14.32 31.50
N LEU A 22 2.96 13.03 31.73
CA LEU A 22 4.02 12.06 32.04
C LEU A 22 4.44 11.20 30.85
N ASP A 23 3.68 11.23 29.75
CA ASP A 23 4.09 10.52 28.54
C ASP A 23 5.23 11.29 27.86
N THR A 24 6.44 10.78 28.06
CA THR A 24 7.70 11.33 27.57
C THR A 24 8.36 10.42 26.52
N GLY A 25 7.57 9.56 25.87
CA GLY A 25 8.03 8.77 24.71
C GLY A 25 8.99 7.63 25.04
N ALA A 26 8.79 6.92 26.16
CA ALA A 26 9.63 5.79 26.56
C ALA A 26 9.82 4.74 25.44
N CYS A 27 8.75 4.40 24.71
CA CYS A 27 8.81 3.44 23.61
C CYS A 27 9.64 3.93 22.41
N HIS A 28 9.78 5.24 22.26
CA HIS A 28 10.59 5.91 21.23
C HIS A 28 12.04 6.17 21.70
N GLY A 29 12.48 5.53 22.79
CA GLY A 29 13.85 5.64 23.29
C GLY A 29 14.17 6.92 24.05
N TRP A 30 13.15 7.64 24.51
CA TRP A 30 13.33 8.82 25.35
C TRP A 30 13.29 8.44 26.83
N ASN A 31 12.26 8.83 27.58
CA ASN A 31 12.23 8.64 29.02
C ASN A 31 10.94 7.94 29.46
N LEU A 32 11.02 7.19 30.56
CA LEU A 32 9.87 6.75 31.33
C LEU A 32 9.75 7.67 32.55
N THR A 33 8.65 8.42 32.63
CA THR A 33 8.43 9.38 33.70
C THR A 33 7.36 8.91 34.67
N ALA A 34 7.64 9.06 35.96
CA ALA A 34 6.70 8.81 37.06
C ALA A 34 6.54 10.07 37.94
N LEU A 35 5.38 10.19 38.57
CA LEU A 35 5.09 11.21 39.58
C LEU A 35 4.86 10.52 40.93
N CYS A 36 5.70 10.81 41.91
CA CYS A 36 5.56 10.32 43.27
C CYS A 36 4.60 11.22 44.05
N VAL A 37 3.57 10.63 44.67
CA VAL A 37 2.57 11.32 45.50
C VAL A 37 2.71 10.89 46.97
N PRO A 38 2.41 11.77 47.95
CA PRO A 38 1.85 13.11 47.81
C PRO A 38 2.87 14.23 47.54
N GLY A 39 4.17 13.94 47.49
CA GLY A 39 5.22 14.95 47.35
C GLY A 39 5.32 15.63 45.98
N PHE A 40 4.54 15.19 44.99
CA PHE A 40 4.57 15.65 43.60
C PHE A 40 5.99 15.69 43.00
N THR A 41 6.84 14.75 43.42
CA THR A 41 8.22 14.63 42.93
C THR A 41 8.23 13.84 41.63
N VAL A 42 8.84 14.41 40.60
CA VAL A 42 8.96 13.76 39.29
C VAL A 42 10.24 12.94 39.25
N HIS A 43 10.10 11.68 38.82
CA HIS A 43 11.22 10.80 38.52
C HIS A 43 11.21 10.48 37.03
N SER A 44 12.37 10.52 36.40
CA SER A 44 12.53 10.22 34.98
C SER A 44 13.72 9.32 34.79
N VAL A 45 13.54 8.23 34.05
CA VAL A 45 14.62 7.31 33.69
C VAL A 45 14.70 7.18 32.18
N LYS A 46 15.92 7.19 31.65
CA LYS A 46 16.14 7.01 30.22
C LYS A 46 15.73 5.60 29.80
N ALA A 47 14.98 5.50 28.71
CA ALA A 47 14.64 4.23 28.10
C ALA A 47 15.90 3.52 27.58
N HIS A 48 15.89 2.18 27.61
CA HIS A 48 17.03 1.37 27.17
C HIS A 48 17.27 1.42 25.66
N GLY A 49 16.29 1.87 24.87
CA GLY A 49 16.43 2.10 23.44
C GLY A 49 15.11 2.45 22.76
N ASP A 50 15.17 2.72 21.46
CA ASP A 50 13.99 2.94 20.63
C ASP A 50 13.37 1.59 20.22
N HIS A 51 12.54 1.08 21.12
CA HIS A 51 11.83 -0.17 20.94
C HIS A 51 10.83 -0.08 19.77
N TRP A 52 10.17 1.08 19.60
CA TRP A 52 9.24 1.30 18.51
C TRP A 52 9.91 1.19 17.14
N SER A 53 11.01 1.89 16.91
CA SER A 53 11.73 1.81 15.62
C SER A 53 12.26 0.41 15.35
N THR A 54 12.63 -0.33 16.39
CA THR A 54 13.09 -1.72 16.26
C THR A 54 11.97 -2.64 15.78
N ILE A 55 10.82 -2.61 16.47
CA ILE A 55 9.64 -3.41 16.09
C ILE A 55 9.09 -2.96 14.73
N LYS A 56 9.05 -1.66 14.46
CA LYS A 56 8.60 -1.14 13.17
C LYS A 56 9.45 -1.71 12.02
N ARG A 57 10.78 -1.67 12.12
CA ARG A 57 11.66 -2.27 11.10
C ARG A 57 11.45 -3.77 10.95
N GLN A 58 11.26 -4.49 12.05
CA GLN A 58 11.02 -5.93 12.03
C GLN A 58 9.73 -6.29 11.27
N TRP A 59 8.66 -5.53 11.47
CA TRP A 59 7.32 -5.88 10.99
C TRP A 59 6.89 -5.15 9.72
N GLN A 60 7.60 -4.11 9.31
CA GLN A 60 7.18 -3.28 8.18
C GLN A 60 7.06 -4.07 6.88
N LEU A 61 8.10 -4.79 6.48
CA LEU A 61 8.04 -5.60 5.26
C LEU A 61 6.97 -6.70 5.33
N PRO A 62 6.88 -7.53 6.40
CA PRO A 62 5.78 -8.49 6.55
C PRO A 62 4.39 -7.87 6.40
N VAL A 63 4.14 -6.73 7.04
CA VAL A 63 2.85 -6.02 6.96
C VAL A 63 2.59 -5.43 5.57
N LEU A 64 3.63 -4.97 4.87
CA LEU A 64 3.50 -4.54 3.48
C LEU A 64 3.11 -5.71 2.58
N LYS A 65 3.74 -6.88 2.73
CA LYS A 65 3.43 -8.08 1.93
C LYS A 65 2.01 -8.61 2.17
N THR A 66 1.40 -8.36 3.33
CA THR A 66 0.02 -8.80 3.60
C THR A 66 -1.07 -7.90 3.00
N LYS A 67 -0.71 -6.76 2.40
CA LYS A 67 -1.70 -5.85 1.80
C LYS A 67 -2.29 -6.44 0.51
N PRO A 68 -3.55 -6.13 0.19
CA PRO A 68 -4.24 -6.67 -0.99
C PRO A 68 -3.85 -5.89 -2.26
N TRP A 69 -2.59 -5.96 -2.68
CA TRP A 69 -2.07 -5.17 -3.80
C TRP A 69 -2.76 -5.46 -5.13
N HIS A 70 -3.13 -6.72 -5.36
CA HIS A 70 -3.88 -7.11 -6.56
C HIS A 70 -5.27 -6.45 -6.65
N ASP A 71 -5.90 -6.23 -5.51
CA ASP A 71 -7.30 -5.80 -5.43
C ASP A 71 -7.43 -4.30 -5.15
N SER A 72 -6.31 -3.63 -4.87
CA SER A 72 -6.24 -2.17 -4.74
C SER A 72 -6.39 -1.51 -6.11
N THR A 73 -7.11 -0.39 -6.18
CA THR A 73 -7.16 0.39 -7.41
C THR A 73 -5.80 1.01 -7.73
N TRP A 74 -5.53 1.34 -9.01
CA TRP A 74 -4.27 1.99 -9.39
C TRP A 74 -3.93 3.23 -8.55
N PRO A 75 -4.88 4.16 -8.26
CA PRO A 75 -4.60 5.31 -7.40
C PRO A 75 -4.31 4.92 -5.95
N GLU A 76 -5.04 3.93 -5.39
CA GLU A 76 -4.81 3.45 -4.01
C GLU A 76 -3.44 2.77 -3.89
N LEU A 77 -3.05 1.99 -4.89
CA LEU A 77 -1.75 1.34 -4.96
C LEU A 77 -0.64 2.39 -5.03
N ALA A 78 -0.73 3.37 -5.94
CA ALA A 78 0.26 4.43 -6.08
C ALA A 78 0.40 5.25 -4.78
N HIS A 79 -0.73 5.63 -4.17
CA HIS A 79 -0.74 6.35 -2.90
C HIS A 79 -0.15 5.54 -1.75
N ALA A 80 -0.45 4.23 -1.70
CA ALA A 80 0.13 3.36 -0.69
C ALA A 80 1.66 3.25 -0.86
N ILE A 81 2.17 3.07 -2.09
CA ILE A 81 3.61 3.04 -2.36
C ILE A 81 4.26 4.35 -1.90
N GLU A 82 3.72 5.50 -2.31
CA GLU A 82 4.23 6.81 -1.93
C GLU A 82 4.27 6.97 -0.41
N ARG A 83 3.19 6.61 0.29
CA ARG A 83 3.08 6.70 1.75
C ARG A 83 4.19 5.91 2.47
N PHE A 84 4.60 4.77 1.93
CA PHE A 84 5.62 3.91 2.56
C PHE A 84 7.03 4.11 2.01
N SER A 85 7.20 4.88 0.93
CA SER A 85 8.50 5.14 0.28
C SER A 85 9.54 5.80 1.19
N SER A 86 9.08 6.62 2.16
CA SER A 86 9.92 7.30 3.15
C SER A 86 10.48 6.39 4.25
N THR A 87 10.33 5.07 4.11
CA THR A 87 10.89 4.10 5.05
C THR A 87 12.42 4.12 5.05
N SER A 88 13.01 3.98 6.23
CA SER A 88 14.46 3.82 6.39
C SER A 88 14.92 2.35 6.34
N ASP A 89 14.00 1.40 6.22
CA ASP A 89 14.32 -0.01 6.04
C ASP A 89 14.65 -0.33 4.57
N PRO A 90 15.91 -0.69 4.24
CA PRO A 90 16.32 -0.97 2.87
C PRO A 90 15.58 -2.17 2.24
N ALA A 91 15.16 -3.16 3.05
CA ALA A 91 14.45 -4.32 2.53
C ALA A 91 13.03 -3.94 2.10
N ALA A 92 12.31 -3.19 2.95
CA ALA A 92 11.02 -2.61 2.59
C ALA A 92 11.11 -1.68 1.37
N HIS A 93 12.16 -0.86 1.28
CA HIS A 93 12.35 0.06 0.15
C HIS A 93 12.48 -0.69 -1.19
N ARG A 94 13.41 -1.66 -1.27
CA ARG A 94 13.58 -2.48 -2.50
C ARG A 94 12.31 -3.22 -2.90
N TRP A 95 11.55 -3.71 -1.93
CA TRP A 95 10.30 -4.42 -2.22
C TRP A 95 9.22 -3.46 -2.76
N LEU A 96 9.16 -2.22 -2.25
CA LEU A 96 8.27 -1.18 -2.80
C LEU A 96 8.68 -0.75 -4.22
N GLU A 97 9.98 -0.66 -4.51
CA GLU A 97 10.48 -0.40 -5.87
C GLU A 97 10.05 -1.52 -6.83
N ALA A 98 10.26 -2.78 -6.46
CA ALA A 98 9.83 -3.93 -7.25
C ALA A 98 8.31 -3.95 -7.46
N LEU A 99 7.52 -3.57 -6.44
CA LEU A 99 6.07 -3.44 -6.55
C LEU A 99 5.66 -2.33 -7.53
N GLN A 100 6.37 -1.20 -7.51
CA GLN A 100 6.13 -0.10 -8.43
C GLN A 100 6.47 -0.50 -9.88
N GLU A 101 7.60 -1.18 -10.09
CA GLU A 101 8.00 -1.71 -11.39
C GLU A 101 7.00 -2.75 -11.92
N TRP A 102 6.51 -3.64 -11.06
CA TRP A 102 5.46 -4.60 -11.41
C TRP A 102 4.18 -3.90 -11.86
N ALA A 103 3.71 -2.90 -11.09
CA ALA A 103 2.50 -2.15 -11.42
C ALA A 103 2.64 -1.41 -12.76
N ALA A 104 3.76 -0.70 -12.96
CA ALA A 104 4.06 -0.04 -14.22
C ALA A 104 4.17 -1.03 -15.39
N GLY A 105 4.75 -2.21 -15.15
CA GLY A 105 4.81 -3.31 -16.09
C GLY A 105 3.43 -3.75 -16.55
N LEU A 106 2.48 -3.92 -15.63
CA LEU A 106 1.09 -4.26 -15.97
C LEU A 106 0.42 -3.16 -16.79
N GLU A 107 0.54 -1.89 -16.42
CA GLU A 107 -0.04 -0.78 -17.19
C GLU A 107 0.57 -0.68 -18.59
N SER A 108 1.87 -0.96 -18.73
CA SER A 108 2.55 -0.96 -20.03
C SER A 108 2.04 -2.03 -21.00
N THR A 109 1.30 -3.03 -20.53
CA THR A 109 0.70 -4.08 -21.38
C THR A 109 -0.61 -3.65 -22.03
N PHE A 110 -1.20 -2.51 -21.64
CA PHE A 110 -2.50 -2.06 -22.14
C PHE A 110 -2.56 -1.94 -23.67
N PRO A 111 -1.54 -1.39 -24.37
CA PRO A 111 -1.54 -1.37 -25.84
C PRO A 111 -1.62 -2.78 -26.45
N THR A 112 -0.87 -3.74 -25.90
CA THR A 112 -0.86 -5.13 -26.34
C THR A 112 -2.20 -5.82 -26.06
N LEU A 113 -2.82 -5.55 -24.91
CA LEU A 113 -4.15 -6.06 -24.57
C LEU A 113 -5.22 -5.54 -25.54
N VAL A 114 -5.20 -4.24 -25.85
CA VAL A 114 -6.12 -3.65 -26.84
C VAL A 114 -5.93 -4.29 -28.21
N ALA A 115 -4.69 -4.39 -28.69
CA ALA A 115 -4.39 -5.01 -29.99
C ALA A 115 -4.83 -6.48 -30.05
N THR A 116 -4.57 -7.24 -28.98
CA THR A 116 -4.98 -8.64 -28.87
C THR A 116 -6.50 -8.78 -28.84
N ALA A 117 -7.20 -7.94 -28.09
CA ALA A 117 -8.66 -7.93 -28.05
C ALA A 117 -9.26 -7.64 -29.43
N HIS A 118 -8.72 -6.68 -30.19
CA HIS A 118 -9.15 -6.41 -31.57
C HIS A 118 -8.93 -7.61 -32.49
N ARG A 119 -7.75 -8.24 -32.42
CA ARG A 119 -7.43 -9.44 -33.19
C ARG A 119 -8.40 -10.58 -32.89
N VAL A 120 -8.55 -10.94 -31.60
CA VAL A 120 -9.47 -12.01 -31.15
C VAL A 120 -10.91 -11.69 -31.56
N ALA A 121 -11.37 -10.45 -31.39
CA ALA A 121 -12.73 -10.06 -31.76
C ALA A 121 -13.01 -10.16 -33.27
N SER A 122 -11.98 -10.05 -34.12
CA SER A 122 -12.09 -10.22 -35.57
C SER A 122 -12.12 -11.69 -36.01
N GLU A 123 -11.50 -12.58 -35.24
CA GLU A 123 -11.43 -14.02 -35.51
C GLU A 123 -12.70 -14.77 -35.07
N LEU A 124 -13.36 -14.30 -34.01
CA LEU A 124 -14.54 -14.96 -33.44
C LEU A 124 -15.84 -14.68 -34.23
N THR A 125 -16.73 -15.66 -34.27
CA THR A 125 -18.12 -15.47 -34.70
C THR A 125 -18.94 -14.74 -33.63
N PRO A 126 -20.11 -14.17 -33.96
CA PRO A 126 -20.97 -13.51 -32.97
C PRO A 126 -21.37 -14.42 -31.80
N ASN A 127 -21.60 -15.72 -32.05
CA ASN A 127 -21.98 -16.66 -31.01
C ASN A 127 -20.81 -16.98 -30.06
N GLU A 128 -19.61 -17.18 -30.61
CA GLU A 128 -18.40 -17.41 -29.80
C GLU A 128 -18.04 -16.18 -28.97
N LEU A 129 -18.22 -14.98 -29.53
CA LEU A 129 -17.95 -13.74 -28.83
C LEU A 129 -18.89 -13.55 -27.62
N CYS A 130 -20.17 -13.94 -27.73
CA CYS A 130 -21.10 -13.96 -26.60
C CYS A 130 -20.68 -14.92 -25.47
N GLN A 131 -20.05 -16.05 -25.82
CA GLN A 131 -19.64 -17.09 -24.87
C GLN A 131 -18.25 -16.86 -24.28
N HIS A 132 -17.49 -15.92 -24.83
CA HIS A 132 -16.13 -15.64 -24.39
C HIS A 132 -16.11 -14.97 -23.00
N PRO A 133 -15.22 -15.36 -22.07
CA PRO A 133 -15.10 -14.72 -20.75
C PRO A 133 -14.91 -13.19 -20.81
N ALA A 134 -14.09 -12.72 -21.75
CA ALA A 134 -13.86 -11.31 -22.05
C ALA A 134 -14.93 -10.64 -22.96
N ALA A 135 -16.14 -11.20 -23.11
CA ALA A 135 -17.15 -10.77 -24.09
C ALA A 135 -17.35 -9.25 -24.12
N LYS A 136 -17.49 -8.60 -22.96
CA LYS A 136 -17.70 -7.14 -22.87
C LYS A 136 -16.60 -6.34 -23.57
N VAL A 137 -15.34 -6.71 -23.36
CA VAL A 137 -14.17 -6.04 -23.95
C VAL A 137 -14.10 -6.36 -25.44
N LEU A 138 -14.33 -7.62 -25.83
CA LEU A 138 -14.31 -8.04 -27.23
C LEU A 138 -15.42 -7.40 -28.06
N PHE A 139 -16.62 -7.19 -27.51
CA PHE A 139 -17.70 -6.46 -28.18
C PHE A 139 -17.32 -5.00 -28.43
N GLN A 140 -16.65 -4.35 -27.46
CA GLN A 140 -16.16 -2.99 -27.66
C GLN A 140 -15.04 -2.94 -28.70
N ALA A 141 -14.14 -3.92 -28.70
CA ALA A 141 -13.09 -4.05 -29.70
C ALA A 141 -13.68 -4.21 -31.11
N ARG A 142 -14.60 -5.16 -31.30
CA ARG A 142 -15.28 -5.40 -32.59
C ARG A 142 -15.98 -4.17 -33.15
N ASN A 143 -16.53 -3.33 -32.28
CA ASN A 143 -17.21 -2.09 -32.66
C ASN A 143 -16.25 -0.90 -32.83
N GLY A 144 -14.93 -1.10 -32.74
CA GLY A 144 -13.92 -0.04 -32.88
C GLY A 144 -13.89 0.96 -31.72
N ARG A 145 -14.46 0.61 -30.55
CA ARG A 145 -14.61 1.50 -29.38
C ARG A 145 -13.64 1.19 -28.23
N LEU A 146 -12.85 0.13 -28.38
CA LEU A 146 -11.82 -0.21 -27.39
C LEU A 146 -10.52 0.54 -27.69
N ASP A 147 -10.09 1.34 -26.73
CA ASP A 147 -8.81 2.04 -26.70
C ASP A 147 -8.18 1.89 -25.29
N GLN A 148 -6.98 2.43 -25.10
CA GLN A 148 -6.27 2.32 -23.82
C GLN A 148 -7.02 3.00 -22.67
N THR A 149 -7.72 4.11 -22.95
CA THR A 149 -8.46 4.88 -21.94
C THR A 149 -9.70 4.11 -21.48
N SER A 150 -10.45 3.53 -22.41
CA SER A 150 -11.63 2.73 -22.11
C SER A 150 -11.26 1.39 -21.48
N LEU A 151 -10.09 0.83 -21.81
CA LEU A 151 -9.54 -0.35 -21.14
C LEU A 151 -9.13 -0.04 -19.69
N ALA A 152 -8.42 1.07 -19.45
CA ALA A 152 -8.02 1.50 -18.10
C ALA A 152 -9.22 1.66 -17.16
N ARG A 153 -10.35 2.16 -17.67
CA ARG A 153 -11.60 2.27 -16.90
C ARG A 153 -12.23 0.91 -16.59
N GLN A 154 -12.01 -0.11 -17.41
CA GLN A 154 -12.55 -1.46 -17.22
C GLN A 154 -11.62 -2.36 -16.39
N CYS A 155 -10.36 -1.99 -16.28
CA CYS A 155 -9.35 -2.68 -15.47
C CYS A 155 -8.85 -1.73 -14.37
N PRO A 156 -9.68 -1.42 -13.36
CA PRO A 156 -9.31 -0.46 -12.31
C PRO A 156 -8.27 -0.99 -11.31
N THR A 157 -8.02 -2.31 -11.31
CA THR A 157 -7.12 -3.00 -10.39
C THR A 157 -6.15 -3.91 -11.16
N PRO A 158 -4.96 -4.22 -10.58
CA PRO A 158 -4.04 -5.19 -11.16
C PRO A 158 -4.68 -6.57 -11.40
N ARG A 159 -5.49 -7.07 -10.45
CA ARG A 159 -6.23 -8.34 -10.59
C ARG A 159 -7.02 -8.37 -11.89
N ARG A 160 -7.82 -7.32 -12.14
CA ARG A 160 -8.69 -7.29 -13.32
C ARG A 160 -7.89 -7.25 -14.62
N THR A 161 -6.73 -6.57 -14.64
CA THR A 161 -5.81 -6.57 -15.77
C THR A 161 -5.24 -7.96 -16.03
N ILE A 162 -4.78 -8.65 -14.99
CA ILE A 162 -4.22 -10.01 -15.08
C ILE A 162 -5.30 -11.00 -15.55
N ASP A 163 -6.50 -10.94 -14.98
CA ASP A 163 -7.60 -11.81 -15.37
C ASP A 163 -7.97 -11.61 -16.84
N LEU A 164 -8.11 -10.35 -17.29
CA LEU A 164 -8.40 -10.06 -18.71
C LEU A 164 -7.28 -10.54 -19.63
N ALA A 165 -6.01 -10.38 -19.23
CA ALA A 165 -4.89 -10.89 -20.01
C ALA A 165 -4.96 -12.41 -20.16
N ALA A 166 -5.25 -13.13 -19.07
CA ALA A 166 -5.44 -14.58 -19.09
C ALA A 166 -6.62 -14.99 -19.96
N GLU A 167 -7.75 -14.29 -19.88
CA GLU A 167 -8.92 -14.49 -20.75
C GLU A 167 -8.58 -14.30 -22.24
N LEU A 168 -7.59 -13.44 -22.56
CA LEU A 168 -7.10 -13.20 -23.92
C LEU A 168 -5.91 -14.08 -24.32
N GLY A 169 -5.50 -15.03 -23.46
CA GLY A 169 -4.38 -15.95 -23.71
C GLY A 169 -2.99 -15.33 -23.54
N LEU A 170 -2.87 -14.23 -22.79
CA LEU A 170 -1.61 -13.58 -22.44
C LEU A 170 -1.23 -13.92 -20.99
N VAL A 171 0.06 -14.09 -20.76
CA VAL A 171 0.63 -14.29 -19.42
C VAL A 171 1.34 -13.01 -19.00
N LEU A 172 0.96 -12.46 -17.85
CA LEU A 172 1.59 -11.28 -17.27
C LEU A 172 2.45 -11.66 -16.06
N ASN A 173 3.35 -10.77 -15.68
CA ASN A 173 4.24 -10.97 -14.53
C ASN A 173 3.46 -11.04 -13.20
N GLU A 174 3.92 -11.93 -12.32
CA GLU A 174 3.40 -12.07 -10.97
C GLU A 174 3.92 -10.98 -10.02
N LEU A 175 3.25 -10.82 -8.88
CA LEU A 175 3.65 -9.89 -7.83
C LEU A 175 5.02 -10.28 -7.28
N PRO A 176 5.91 -9.32 -6.95
CA PRO A 176 7.22 -9.63 -6.36
C PRO A 176 7.11 -10.28 -4.98
N ASP A 177 7.95 -11.31 -4.77
CA ASP A 177 7.97 -12.14 -3.56
C ASP A 177 8.36 -11.42 -2.26
#